data_AF-A0A2E0R9A4-F1
#
_entry.id   AF-A0A2E0R9A4-F1
#
_cell.length_a   1.000
_cell.length_b   1.000
_cell.length_c   1.000
_cell.angle_alpha   90.00
_cell.angle_beta   90.00
_cell.angle_gamma   90.00
#
_symmetry.space_group_name_H-M   'P 1'
#
loop_
_entity.id
_entity.type
_entity.pdbx_description
1 polymer ?
#
loop_
_entity_poly.entity_id
_entity_poly.type
_entity_poly.pdbx_seq_one_letter_code
_entity_poly.pdbx_strand_id
1 'polypeptide(L)'
;MEKCPRCNKNELNPTQVFNCLSRTTRSADTEPVYVCNPCGTDEALQQWELEGYCTPQDEWPLPEMMYKKAIEMFQQSHDIYITELMESEFNES
;
A
#
# COMPACT_ATOMS: atom_id res chain seq x y z
N MET A 1 5.88 -0.80 -17.61
CA MET A 1 5.21 -0.84 -16.30
C MET A 1 4.82 0.59 -15.95
N GLU A 2 3.62 0.81 -15.44
CA GLU A 2 3.15 2.14 -15.07
C GLU A 2 3.61 2.51 -13.66
N LYS A 3 3.90 3.78 -13.42
CA LYS A 3 4.25 4.25 -12.07
C LYS A 3 2.99 4.43 -11.24
N CYS A 4 3.08 4.15 -9.94
CA CYS A 4 2.01 4.41 -8.99
C CYS A 4 1.62 5.90 -9.06
N PRO A 5 0.36 6.23 -9.38
CA PRO A 5 -0.06 7.62 -9.56
C PRO A 5 0.02 8.43 -8.26
N ARG A 6 -0.13 7.76 -7.10
CA ARG A 6 -0.11 8.41 -5.78
C ARG A 6 1.28 8.84 -5.32
N CYS A 7 2.35 8.13 -5.68
CA CYS A 7 3.71 8.48 -5.24
C CYS A 7 4.72 8.73 -6.37
N ASN A 8 4.38 8.37 -7.60
CA ASN A 8 5.24 8.44 -8.79
C ASN A 8 6.64 7.81 -8.63
N LYS A 9 6.78 6.88 -7.67
CA LYS A 9 8.05 6.21 -7.30
C LYS A 9 8.04 4.74 -7.66
N ASN A 10 7.08 3.98 -7.13
CA ASN A 10 7.01 2.53 -7.30
C ASN A 10 6.33 2.16 -8.62
N GLU A 11 6.83 1.14 -9.29
CA GLU A 11 6.15 0.56 -10.45
C GLU A 11 4.97 -0.31 -10.01
N LEU A 12 3.87 -0.21 -10.74
CA LEU A 12 2.71 -1.07 -10.58
C LEU A 12 2.93 -2.37 -11.35
N ASN A 13 2.52 -3.47 -10.74
CA ASN A 13 2.56 -4.77 -11.38
C ASN A 13 1.16 -5.15 -11.88
N PRO A 14 0.92 -5.24 -13.19
CA PRO A 14 -0.41 -5.51 -13.73
C PRO A 14 -0.96 -6.89 -13.35
N THR A 15 -0.12 -7.85 -12.95
CA THR A 15 -0.55 -9.13 -12.38
C THR A 15 -0.97 -8.99 -10.91
N GLN A 16 -2.08 -8.28 -10.70
CA GLN A 16 -3.06 -8.21 -9.60
C GLN A 16 -2.71 -8.44 -8.10
N VAL A 17 -1.58 -9.01 -7.69
CA VAL A 17 -1.28 -9.32 -6.28
C VAL A 17 -0.44 -8.27 -5.54
N PHE A 18 0.25 -7.38 -6.25
CA PHE A 18 1.13 -6.36 -5.62
C PHE A 18 0.56 -4.94 -5.62
N ASN A 19 -0.56 -4.73 -6.33
CA ASN A 19 -1.23 -3.44 -6.36
C ASN A 19 -2.40 -3.42 -5.37
N CYS A 20 -2.72 -2.25 -4.86
CA CYS A 20 -3.93 -1.99 -4.08
C CYS A 20 -4.91 -1.16 -4.89
N LEU A 21 -6.21 -1.47 -4.77
CA LEU A 21 -7.27 -0.60 -5.28
C LEU A 21 -7.39 0.64 -4.39
N SER A 22 -7.22 1.83 -4.97
CA SER A 22 -7.38 3.11 -4.28
C SER A 22 -8.76 3.22 -3.67
N ARG A 23 -8.86 3.76 -2.45
CA ARG A 23 -10.12 4.00 -1.76
C ARG A 23 -10.93 5.12 -2.39
N THR A 24 -10.27 6.09 -3.02
CA THR A 24 -10.92 7.20 -3.73
C THR A 24 -11.65 6.79 -5.03
N THR A 25 -11.48 5.55 -5.52
CA THR A 25 -12.15 5.01 -6.73
C THR A 25 -12.92 3.70 -6.50
N ARG A 26 -13.32 3.39 -5.25
CA ARG A 26 -14.04 2.13 -4.94
C ARG A 26 -15.52 2.15 -5.30
N SER A 27 -15.98 3.06 -6.18
CA SER A 27 -17.39 3.11 -6.57
C SER A 27 -17.64 2.26 -7.82
N ALA A 28 -18.89 1.79 -7.99
CA ALA A 28 -19.28 0.94 -9.12
C ALA A 28 -19.25 1.67 -10.47
N ASP A 29 -19.30 3.01 -10.46
CA ASP A 29 -19.44 3.84 -11.65
C ASP A 29 -18.13 4.54 -12.07
N THR A 30 -17.00 4.20 -11.45
CA THR A 30 -15.70 4.83 -11.73
C THR A 30 -14.66 3.82 -12.19
N GLU A 31 -13.74 4.27 -13.04
CA GLU A 31 -12.58 3.47 -13.45
C GLU A 31 -11.70 3.19 -12.22
N PRO A 32 -11.37 1.91 -11.92
CA PRO A 32 -10.53 1.57 -10.79
C PRO A 32 -9.11 2.13 -10.93
N VAL A 33 -8.67 2.92 -9.95
CA VAL A 33 -7.28 3.39 -9.88
C VAL A 33 -6.50 2.48 -8.94
N TYR A 34 -5.44 1.87 -9.48
CA TYR A 34 -4.53 1.04 -8.71
C TYR A 34 -3.32 1.86 -8.23
N VAL A 35 -2.90 1.60 -7.00
CA VAL A 35 -1.72 2.19 -6.36
C VAL A 35 -0.81 1.08 -5.85
N CYS A 36 0.45 1.38 -5.56
CA CYS A 36 1.37 0.40 -4.97
C CYS A 36 0.94 0.07 -3.53
N ASN A 37 1.32 -1.12 -3.03
CA ASN A 37 0.94 -1.57 -1.69
C ASN A 37 1.20 -0.54 -0.57
N PRO A 38 2.39 0.10 -0.47
CA PRO A 38 2.62 1.14 0.55
C PRO A 38 1.66 2.31 0.47
N CYS A 39 1.32 2.77 -0.74
CA CYS A 39 0.36 3.86 -0.95
C CYS A 39 -1.08 3.44 -0.58
N GLY A 40 -1.45 2.19 -0.85
CA GLY A 40 -2.75 1.64 -0.45
C GLY A 40 -2.88 1.52 1.07
N THR A 41 -1.82 1.10 1.76
CA THR A 41 -1.77 1.07 3.23
C THR A 41 -1.84 2.48 3.82
N ASP A 42 -1.10 3.44 3.27
CA ASP A 42 -1.13 4.85 3.71
C ASP A 42 -2.52 5.46 3.56
N GLU A 43 -3.19 5.26 2.43
CA GLU A 43 -4.57 5.71 2.20
C GLU A 43 -5.57 5.03 3.16
N ALA A 44 -5.36 3.74 3.48
CA ALA A 44 -6.20 3.02 4.44
C ALA A 44 -6.03 3.53 5.88
N LEU A 45 -4.79 3.79 6.32
CA LEU A 45 -4.51 4.38 7.62
C LEU A 45 -5.06 5.81 7.70
N GLN A 46 -4.91 6.61 6.63
CA GLN A 46 -5.49 7.94 6.55
C GLN A 46 -7.00 7.91 6.72
N GLN A 47 -7.69 7.02 5.99
CA GLN A 47 -9.14 6.87 6.14
C GLN A 47 -9.54 6.49 7.56
N TRP A 48 -8.77 5.60 8.19
CA TRP A 48 -9.08 5.11 9.53
C TRP A 48 -8.84 6.16 10.61
N GLU A 49 -7.71 6.87 10.58
CA GLU A 49 -7.36 7.87 11.60
C GLU A 49 -8.09 9.22 11.41
N LEU A 50 -8.40 9.60 10.17
CA LEU A 50 -9.02 10.89 9.84
C LEU A 50 -10.52 10.76 9.54
N GLU A 51 -11.20 9.87 10.25
CA GLU A 51 -12.67 9.71 10.23
C GLU A 51 -13.28 9.61 8.82
N GLY A 52 -12.63 8.86 7.93
CA GLY A 52 -13.11 8.62 6.57
C GLY A 52 -12.41 9.47 5.50
N TYR A 53 -11.56 10.42 5.87
CA TYR A 53 -10.85 11.27 4.91
C TYR A 53 -9.70 10.52 4.19
N CYS A 54 -9.60 10.73 2.88
CA CYS A 54 -8.46 10.32 2.05
C CYS A 54 -8.01 11.53 1.22
N THR A 55 -6.70 11.68 1.02
CA THR A 55 -6.16 12.77 0.19
C THR A 55 -6.71 12.64 -1.24
N PRO A 56 -7.41 13.66 -1.77
CA PRO A 56 -7.99 13.64 -3.12
C PRO A 56 -6.96 13.37 -4.23
N GLN A 57 -7.41 12.78 -5.34
CA GLN A 57 -6.52 12.39 -6.45
C GLN A 57 -5.93 13.57 -7.22
N ASP A 58 -6.59 14.72 -7.24
CA ASP A 58 -6.09 15.96 -7.83
C ASP A 58 -4.92 16.57 -7.04
N GLU A 59 -4.70 16.11 -5.80
CA GLU A 59 -3.53 16.46 -4.98
C GLU A 59 -2.37 15.46 -5.14
N TRP A 60 -2.52 14.42 -5.96
CA TRP A 60 -1.46 13.45 -6.22
C TRP A 60 -0.53 13.90 -7.37
N PRO A 61 0.75 13.48 -7.38
CA PRO A 61 1.41 12.59 -6.43
C PRO A 61 1.79 13.30 -5.12
N LEU A 62 1.72 12.55 -4.01
CA LEU A 62 2.10 13.07 -2.70
C LEU A 62 3.62 13.18 -2.56
N PRO A 63 4.13 14.28 -1.97
CA PRO A 63 5.57 14.41 -1.71
C PRO A 63 6.08 13.34 -0.73
N GLU A 64 5.27 13.02 0.30
CA GLU A 64 5.55 12.01 1.31
C GLU A 64 4.26 11.32 1.79
N MET A 65 4.39 10.07 2.24
CA MET A 65 3.30 9.30 2.86
C MET A 65 3.15 9.72 4.33
N MET A 66 1.93 10.01 4.77
CA MET A 66 1.63 10.46 6.13
C MET A 66 2.07 9.43 7.19
N TYR A 67 1.87 8.15 6.89
CA TYR A 67 2.14 7.04 7.80
C TYR A 67 3.38 6.24 7.42
N LYS A 68 4.31 6.84 6.67
CA LYS A 68 5.52 6.17 6.17
C LYS A 68 6.24 5.33 7.23
N LYS A 69 6.49 5.92 8.41
CA LYS A 69 7.19 5.23 9.52
C LYS A 69 6.42 4.02 10.05
N ALA A 70 5.11 4.15 10.22
CA ALA A 70 4.27 3.04 10.67
C ALA A 70 4.26 1.90 9.63
N ILE A 71 4.15 2.25 8.35
CA ILE A 71 4.20 1.28 7.24
C ILE A 71 5.54 0.55 7.20
N GLU A 72 6.65 1.28 7.33
CA GLU A 72 8.01 0.70 7.39
C GLU A 72 8.15 -0.25 8.58
N MET A 73 7.62 0.13 9.75
CA MET A 73 7.62 -0.74 10.94
C MET A 73 6.79 -2.02 10.75
N PHE A 74 5.62 -1.92 10.12
CA PHE A 74 4.77 -3.08 9.83
C PHE A 74 5.44 -4.04 8.84
N GLN A 75 6.07 -3.49 7.79
CA GLN A 75 6.83 -4.27 6.82
C GLN A 75 8.00 -4.98 7.48
N GLN A 76 8.81 -4.27 8.26
CA GLN A 76 9.94 -4.87 8.96
C GLN A 76 9.51 -5.98 9.92
N SER A 77 8.44 -5.76 10.70
CA SER A 77 7.92 -6.77 11.63
C SER A 77 7.41 -8.00 10.89
N HIS A 78 6.72 -7.81 9.76
CA HIS A 78 6.23 -8.90 8.93
C HIS A 78 7.38 -9.70 8.31
N ASP A 79 8.41 -9.03 7.80
CA ASP A 79 9.58 -9.69 7.19
C ASP A 79 10.35 -10.52 8.23
N ILE A 80 10.51 -10.02 9.45
CA ILE A 80 11.10 -10.78 10.57
C ILE A 80 10.26 -12.02 10.85
N TYR A 81 8.94 -11.86 11.01
CA TYR A 81 8.03 -12.98 11.29
C TYR A 81 8.08 -14.07 10.21
N ILE A 82 8.06 -13.68 8.93
CA ILE A 82 8.18 -14.64 7.82
C ILE A 82 9.53 -15.35 7.85
N THR A 83 10.62 -14.63 8.16
CA THR A 83 11.96 -15.22 8.27
C THR A 83 12.01 -16.27 9.39
N GLU A 84 11.51 -15.95 10.58
CA GLU A 84 11.45 -16.87 11.72
C GLU A 84 10.61 -18.12 11.41
N LEU A 85 9.46 -17.94 10.72
CA LEU A 85 8.65 -19.07 10.26
C LEU A 85 9.43 -19.99 9.31
N MET A 86 10.08 -19.43 8.29
CA MET A 86 10.85 -20.21 7.32
C MET A 86 12.02 -20.96 7.98
N GLU A 87 12.69 -20.34 8.95
CA GLU A 87 13.75 -20.99 9.73
C GLU A 87 13.21 -22.14 10.60
N SER A 88 12.01 -21.97 11.18
CA SER A 88 11.38 -23.02 11.97
C SER A 88 11.00 -24.24 11.13
N GLU A 89 10.42 -24.03 9.94
CA GLU A 89 10.05 -25.10 9.02
C GLU A 89 11.27 -25.86 8.46
N PHE A 90 12.39 -25.15 8.25
CA PHE A 90 13.64 -25.77 7.80
C PHE A 90 14.31 -26.63 8.89
N ASN A 91 14.17 -26.25 10.17
CA ASN A 91 14.76 -27.00 11.29
C ASN A 91 13.94 -28.24 11.69
N GLU A 92 12.70 -28.37 11.22
CA GLU A 92 11.83 -29.54 11.43
C GLU A 92 11.92 -30.58 10.30
N SER A 93 12.69 -30.31 9.24
CA SER A 93 12.94 -31.19 8.09
C SER A 93 14.32 -31.87 8.12
#